data_AF-A0A8S3EBW4-F1
#
_entry.id   AF-A0A8S3EBW4-F1
#
_cell.length_a   1.000
_cell.length_b   1.000
_cell.length_c   1.000
_cell.angle_alpha   90.00
_cell.angle_beta   90.00
_cell.angle_gamma   90.00
#
_symmetry.space_group_name_H-M   'P 1'
#
loop_
_entity.id
_entity.type
_entity.pdbx_description
1 polymer ?
#
loop_
_entity_poly.entity_id
_entity_poly.type
_entity_poly.pdbx_seq_one_letter_code
_entity_poly.pdbx_strand_id
1 'polypeptide(L)'
;MCDGRPGLLAPIEPFRTGNRFTTATVFGIIAYEVLKIFEELLLSTGQPLHQGVLYELLERIAIVILVGLRYYPVLASLQLRNIVARFFVCLYILCDIVYTIVREGSCMGFLPLAGQYTAFEEAKLRKELGTWFIIYGLIKNIPHFFFLSYIGAELCVRFLYDSIYVPIKKKESIWSAPIAQLEELEFSKY
;
A
#
# COMPACT_ATOMS: atom_id res chain seq x y z
N MET A 1 23.55 0.07 -6.72
CA MET A 1 23.75 -1.20 -7.43
C MET A 1 22.57 -1.35 -8.38
N CYS A 2 22.86 -1.39 -9.69
CA CYS A 2 21.87 -1.60 -10.74
C CYS A 2 22.08 -3.03 -11.27
N ASP A 3 21.03 -3.84 -11.30
CA ASP A 3 21.10 -5.31 -11.49
C ASP A 3 21.44 -5.78 -12.92
N GLY A 4 22.02 -4.93 -13.77
CA GLY A 4 22.41 -5.29 -15.15
C GLY A 4 21.26 -5.72 -16.08
N ARG A 5 20.03 -5.82 -15.58
CA ARG A 5 18.79 -6.04 -16.34
C ARG A 5 18.14 -4.70 -16.67
N PRO A 6 17.48 -4.58 -17.84
CA PRO A 6 16.99 -3.28 -18.31
C PRO A 6 15.94 -2.66 -17.38
N GLY A 7 16.28 -1.49 -16.83
CA GLY A 7 15.35 -0.42 -16.44
C GLY A 7 14.55 -0.56 -15.15
N LEU A 8 14.40 -1.76 -14.57
CA LEU A 8 13.64 -1.96 -13.34
C LEU A 8 14.53 -1.91 -12.10
N LEU A 9 14.05 -1.23 -11.05
CA LEU A 9 14.71 -1.24 -9.75
C LEU A 9 14.66 -2.66 -9.17
N ALA A 10 15.79 -3.16 -8.67
CA ALA A 10 15.81 -4.45 -7.99
C ALA A 10 14.86 -4.42 -6.78
N PRO A 11 14.01 -5.45 -6.57
CA PRO A 11 13.17 -5.50 -5.38
C PRO A 11 14.04 -5.50 -4.10
N ILE A 12 13.50 -4.98 -3.00
CA ILE A 12 14.18 -4.95 -1.69
C ILE A 12 14.66 -6.34 -1.31
N GLU A 13 15.93 -6.44 -0.94
CA GLU A 13 16.46 -7.58 -0.19
C GLU A 13 15.68 -7.70 1.13
N PRO A 14 14.80 -8.71 1.29
CA PRO A 14 13.90 -8.80 2.43
C PRO A 14 14.65 -8.96 3.76
N PHE A 15 15.94 -9.31 3.71
CA PHE A 15 16.78 -9.53 4.87
C PHE A 15 17.72 -8.36 5.21
N ARG A 16 17.68 -7.25 4.46
CA ARG A 16 18.52 -6.08 4.77
C ARG A 16 18.00 -5.37 6.02
N THR A 17 18.88 -5.10 6.98
CA THR A 17 18.57 -4.68 8.36
C THR A 17 17.71 -3.41 8.50
N GLY A 18 17.68 -2.53 7.50
CA GLY A 18 17.02 -1.22 7.62
C GLY A 18 15.50 -1.19 7.49
N ASN A 19 14.87 -2.12 6.75
CA ASN A 19 13.44 -2.02 6.37
C ASN A 19 12.69 -3.38 6.47
N ARG A 20 13.14 -4.28 7.36
CA ARG A 20 12.59 -5.65 7.44
C ARG A 20 11.10 -5.67 7.79
N PHE A 21 10.68 -4.85 8.74
CA PHE A 21 9.28 -4.77 9.17
C PHE A 21 8.38 -4.26 8.06
N THR A 22 8.71 -3.13 7.43
CA THR A 22 7.94 -2.58 6.30
C THR A 22 7.81 -3.57 5.16
N THR A 23 8.90 -4.26 4.83
CA THR A 23 8.91 -5.26 3.75
C THR A 23 8.00 -6.43 4.11
N ALA A 24 8.09 -6.95 5.34
CA ALA A 24 7.20 -7.99 5.84
C ALA A 24 5.73 -7.55 5.83
N THR A 25 5.43 -6.30 6.18
CA THR A 25 4.07 -5.75 6.14
C THR A 25 3.53 -5.70 4.71
N VAL A 26 4.32 -5.26 3.73
CA VAL A 26 3.91 -5.26 2.32
C VAL A 26 3.60 -6.68 1.85
N PHE A 27 4.47 -7.65 2.18
CA PHE A 27 4.21 -9.06 1.86
C PHE A 27 2.97 -9.61 2.57
N GLY A 28 2.70 -9.18 3.80
CA GLY A 28 1.47 -9.52 4.53
C GLY A 28 0.21 -9.02 3.82
N ILE A 29 0.25 -7.79 3.29
CA ILE A 29 -0.86 -7.22 2.51
C ILE A 29 -1.08 -8.00 1.21
N ILE A 30 -0.01 -8.27 0.46
CA ILE A 30 -0.07 -9.05 -0.79
C ILE A 30 -0.63 -10.45 -0.50
N ALA A 31 -0.12 -11.13 0.53
CA ALA A 31 -0.59 -12.46 0.90
C ALA A 31 -2.09 -12.45 1.28
N TYR A 32 -2.55 -11.42 2.00
CA TYR A 32 -3.97 -11.26 2.32
C TYR A 32 -4.83 -11.09 1.06
N GLU A 33 -4.43 -10.25 0.10
CA GLU A 33 -5.18 -10.07 -1.14
C GLU A 33 -5.23 -11.35 -1.97
N VAL A 34 -4.11 -12.08 -2.05
CA VAL A 34 -4.04 -13.37 -2.76
C VAL A 34 -4.95 -14.41 -2.08
N LEU A 35 -4.96 -14.47 -0.75
CA LEU A 35 -5.86 -15.35 -0.01
C LEU A 35 -7.33 -14.99 -0.22
N LYS A 36 -7.67 -13.69 -0.24
CA LYS A 36 -9.04 -13.22 -0.52
C LYS A 36 -9.50 -13.63 -1.92
N ILE A 37 -8.63 -13.46 -2.92
CA ILE A 37 -8.89 -13.94 -4.29
C ILE A 37 -9.09 -15.46 -4.27
N PHE A 38 -8.24 -16.21 -3.57
CA PHE A 38 -8.37 -17.66 -3.49
C PHE A 38 -9.67 -18.12 -2.80
N GLU A 39 -10.11 -17.44 -1.75
CA GLU A 39 -11.39 -17.69 -1.07
C GLU A 39 -12.57 -17.43 -2.02
N GLU A 40 -12.55 -16.30 -2.73
CA GLU A 40 -13.58 -15.96 -3.72
C GLU A 40 -13.61 -16.96 -4.87
N LEU A 41 -12.44 -17.44 -5.31
CA LEU A 41 -12.31 -18.47 -6.35
C LEU A 41 -12.88 -19.82 -5.93
N LEU A 42 -12.62 -20.26 -4.70
CA LEU A 42 -13.19 -21.51 -4.16
C LEU A 42 -14.72 -21.44 -4.06
N LEU A 43 -15.25 -20.28 -3.72
CA LEU A 43 -16.70 -20.05 -3.57
C LEU A 43 -17.41 -19.81 -4.92
N SER A 44 -16.72 -19.30 -5.93
CA SER A 44 -17.28 -18.97 -7.26
C SER A 44 -17.38 -20.16 -8.22
N THR A 45 -16.79 -21.32 -7.88
CA THR A 45 -16.78 -22.56 -8.69
C THR A 45 -18.15 -23.14 -9.08
N GLY A 46 -19.26 -22.50 -8.71
CA GLY A 46 -20.63 -22.90 -9.04
C GLY A 46 -21.22 -22.32 -10.33
N GLN A 47 -20.55 -21.40 -11.04
CA GLN A 47 -21.07 -20.85 -12.30
C GLN A 47 -20.68 -21.72 -13.51
N PRO A 48 -21.61 -21.95 -14.47
CA PRO A 48 -21.38 -22.86 -15.59
C PRO A 48 -20.27 -22.32 -16.51
N LEU A 49 -19.19 -23.09 -16.66
CA LEU A 49 -18.08 -22.83 -17.58
C LEU A 49 -18.58 -22.58 -19.01
N HIS A 50 -18.67 -21.32 -19.42
CA HIS A 50 -18.87 -20.94 -20.83
C HIS A 50 -17.55 -20.60 -21.54
N GLN A 51 -16.48 -20.34 -20.79
CA GLN A 51 -15.12 -20.16 -21.29
C GLN A 51 -14.27 -21.33 -20.79
N GLY A 52 -13.45 -21.92 -21.67
CA GLY A 52 -12.69 -23.13 -21.36
C GLY A 52 -11.75 -22.97 -20.15
N VAL A 53 -11.51 -24.07 -19.45
CA VAL A 53 -10.72 -24.17 -18.20
C VAL A 53 -9.37 -23.43 -18.27
N LEU A 54 -8.73 -23.45 -19.44
CA LEU A 54 -7.40 -22.86 -19.64
C LEU A 54 -7.43 -21.32 -19.65
N TYR A 55 -8.50 -20.72 -20.18
CA TYR A 55 -8.70 -19.27 -20.18
C TYR A 55 -9.00 -18.76 -18.77
N GLU A 56 -9.86 -19.46 -18.05
CA GLU A 56 -10.20 -19.14 -16.66
C GLU A 56 -8.97 -19.21 -15.74
N LEU A 57 -8.09 -20.21 -15.93
CA LEU A 57 -6.84 -20.31 -15.18
C LEU A 57 -5.88 -19.15 -15.50
N LEU A 58 -5.76 -18.78 -16.77
CA LEU A 58 -4.88 -17.69 -17.20
C LEU A 58 -5.34 -16.35 -16.63
N GLU A 59 -6.64 -16.06 -16.68
CA GLU A 59 -7.24 -14.85 -16.11
C GLU A 59 -6.92 -14.73 -14.62
N ARG A 60 -7.03 -15.83 -13.88
CA ARG A 60 -6.75 -15.89 -12.44
C ARG A 60 -5.28 -15.64 -12.12
N ILE A 61 -4.36 -16.24 -12.87
CA ILE A 61 -2.91 -15.99 -12.73
C ILE A 61 -2.60 -14.52 -13.04
N ALA A 62 -3.24 -13.95 -14.08
CA ALA A 62 -3.06 -12.55 -14.43
C ALA A 62 -3.50 -11.61 -13.31
N ILE A 63 -4.62 -11.90 -12.62
CA ILE A 63 -5.08 -11.12 -11.46
C ILE A 63 -4.04 -11.16 -10.33
N VAL A 64 -3.51 -12.34 -9.99
CA VAL A 64 -2.49 -12.48 -8.93
C VAL A 64 -1.22 -11.70 -9.27
N ILE A 65 -0.76 -11.78 -10.52
CA ILE A 65 0.41 -11.02 -11.00
C ILE A 65 0.14 -9.52 -10.94
N LEU A 66 -1.07 -9.08 -11.32
CA LEU A 66 -1.48 -7.68 -11.28
C LEU A 66 -1.49 -7.14 -9.84
N VAL A 67 -1.99 -7.92 -8.88
CA VAL A 67 -1.92 -7.60 -7.45
C VAL A 67 -0.46 -7.47 -6.98
N GLY A 68 0.41 -8.40 -7.36
CA GLY A 68 1.85 -8.30 -7.02
C GLY A 68 2.51 -7.03 -7.60
N LEU A 69 2.20 -6.70 -8.86
CA LEU A 69 2.71 -5.51 -9.54
C LEU A 69 2.17 -4.21 -8.93
N ARG A 70 0.96 -4.22 -8.39
CA ARG A 70 0.33 -3.07 -7.73
C ARG A 70 1.15 -2.55 -6.56
N TYR A 71 1.70 -3.45 -5.74
CA TYR A 71 2.49 -3.10 -4.56
C TYR A 71 3.98 -2.90 -4.85
N TYR A 72 4.42 -3.10 -6.09
CA TYR A 72 5.81 -2.90 -6.50
C TYR A 72 6.31 -1.45 -6.30
N PRO A 73 5.56 -0.38 -6.64
CA PRO A 73 5.99 1.00 -6.40
C PRO A 73 6.23 1.29 -4.91
N VAL A 74 5.45 0.66 -4.02
CA VAL A 74 5.60 0.78 -2.57
C VAL A 74 6.97 0.24 -2.14
N LEU A 75 7.33 -0.96 -2.60
CA LEU A 75 8.65 -1.55 -2.36
C LEU A 75 9.79 -0.74 -3.00
N ALA A 76 9.60 -0.25 -4.22
CA ALA A 76 10.61 0.55 -4.91
C ALA A 76 10.89 1.88 -4.16
N SER A 77 9.87 2.50 -3.58
CA SER A 77 10.00 3.77 -2.83
C SER A 77 10.86 3.65 -1.57
N LEU A 78 10.93 2.46 -0.97
CA LEU A 78 11.75 2.21 0.22
C LEU A 78 13.24 2.18 -0.10
N GLN A 79 13.60 1.83 -1.33
CA GLN A 79 14.99 1.91 -1.81
C GLN A 79 15.35 3.31 -2.32
N LEU A 80 14.41 3.98 -2.99
CA LEU A 80 14.61 5.31 -3.53
C LEU A 80 14.61 6.34 -2.40
N ARG A 81 15.74 7.04 -2.22
CA ARG A 81 15.86 8.21 -1.32
C ARG A 81 15.35 9.49 -1.99
N ASN A 82 14.36 9.38 -2.87
CA ASN A 82 13.85 10.49 -3.66
C ASN A 82 12.54 11.00 -3.05
N ILE A 83 12.50 12.26 -2.63
CA ILE A 83 11.35 12.87 -1.95
C ILE A 83 10.08 12.83 -2.82
N VAL A 84 10.24 13.06 -4.13
CA VAL A 84 9.13 13.06 -5.09
C VAL A 84 8.50 11.67 -5.21
N ALA A 85 9.33 10.62 -5.28
CA ALA A 85 8.84 9.24 -5.36
C ALA A 85 8.06 8.86 -4.09
N ARG A 86 8.56 9.26 -2.91
CA ARG A 86 7.89 9.00 -1.62
C ARG A 86 6.56 9.75 -1.51
N PHE A 87 6.49 10.98 -2.00
CA PHE A 87 5.24 11.75 -2.02
C PHE A 87 4.15 11.06 -2.86
N PHE A 88 4.49 10.63 -4.09
CA PHE A 88 3.52 9.94 -4.95
C PHE A 88 3.09 8.59 -4.38
N VAL A 89 3.99 7.84 -3.76
CA VAL A 89 3.63 6.56 -3.13
C VAL A 89 2.80 6.76 -1.87
N CYS A 90 3.05 7.83 -1.11
CA CYS A 90 2.21 8.20 0.02
C CYS A 90 0.77 8.53 -0.43
N LEU A 91 0.61 9.36 -1.47
CA LEU A 91 -0.70 9.66 -2.04
C LEU A 91 -1.37 8.39 -2.58
N TYR A 92 -0.61 7.54 -3.25
CA TYR A 92 -1.10 6.27 -3.78
C TYR A 92 -1.70 5.39 -2.68
N ILE A 93 -0.98 5.17 -1.57
CA ILE A 93 -1.48 4.37 -0.43
C ILE A 93 -2.69 5.03 0.23
N LEU A 94 -2.72 6.35 0.38
CA LEU A 94 -3.88 7.05 0.94
C LEU A 94 -5.13 6.90 0.06
N CYS A 95 -4.97 7.10 -1.25
CA CYS A 95 -6.04 6.84 -2.22
C CYS A 95 -6.49 5.38 -2.19
N ASP A 96 -5.56 4.45 -2.03
CA ASP A 96 -5.84 3.02 -1.94
C ASP A 96 -6.66 2.64 -0.70
N ILE A 97 -6.35 3.25 0.46
CA ILE A 97 -7.13 3.10 1.69
C ILE A 97 -8.55 3.64 1.48
N VAL A 98 -8.68 4.86 0.94
CA VAL A 98 -10.00 5.46 0.68
C VAL A 98 -10.80 4.60 -0.30
N TYR A 99 -10.17 4.15 -1.39
CA TYR A 99 -10.80 3.27 -2.36
C TYR A 99 -11.28 1.96 -1.73
N THR A 100 -10.45 1.35 -0.88
CA THR A 100 -10.79 0.10 -0.18
C THR A 100 -11.97 0.31 0.76
N ILE A 101 -12.00 1.40 1.54
CA ILE A 101 -13.13 1.75 2.40
C ILE A 101 -14.41 1.93 1.59
N VAL A 102 -14.34 2.68 0.47
CA VAL A 102 -15.52 2.94 -0.39
C VAL A 102 -16.00 1.64 -1.04
N ARG A 103 -15.10 0.80 -1.54
CA ARG A 103 -15.44 -0.48 -2.18
C ARG A 103 -16.12 -1.43 -1.19
N GLU A 104 -15.50 -1.67 -0.04
CA GLU A 104 -16.06 -2.56 0.98
C GLU A 104 -17.36 -1.98 1.55
N GLY A 105 -17.45 -0.65 1.74
CA GLY A 105 -18.67 0.02 2.19
C GLY A 105 -19.83 -0.03 1.19
N SER A 106 -19.53 0.03 -0.11
CA SER A 106 -20.54 -0.05 -1.17
C SER A 106 -21.12 -1.46 -1.32
N CYS A 107 -20.28 -2.49 -1.18
CA CYS A 107 -20.73 -3.89 -1.22
C CYS A 107 -21.64 -4.27 -0.04
N MET A 108 -21.50 -3.60 1.12
CA MET A 108 -22.40 -3.81 2.27
C MET A 108 -23.78 -3.16 2.09
N GLY A 109 -23.91 -2.20 1.16
CA GLY A 109 -25.18 -1.51 0.89
C GLY A 109 -26.19 -2.31 0.06
N PHE A 110 -25.76 -3.44 -0.50
CA PHE A 110 -26.51 -4.28 -1.44
C PHE A 110 -27.11 -5.51 -0.73
N LEU A 111 -27.90 -5.28 0.32
CA LEU A 111 -28.86 -6.31 0.74
C LEU A 111 -29.99 -6.37 -0.30
N PRO A 112 -30.31 -7.52 -0.89
CA PRO A 112 -31.46 -7.69 -1.77
C PRO A 112 -32.74 -7.78 -0.92
N LEU A 113 -33.01 -6.73 -0.13
CA LEU A 113 -34.26 -6.55 0.62
C LEU A 113 -35.34 -5.86 -0.23
N ALA A 114 -34.99 -5.40 -1.43
CA ALA A 114 -35.87 -4.67 -2.32
C ALA A 114 -37.11 -5.52 -2.68
N GLY A 115 -38.25 -5.16 -2.11
CA GLY A 115 -39.56 -5.69 -2.50
C GLY A 115 -40.37 -6.41 -1.40
N GLN A 116 -39.85 -6.61 -0.20
CA GLN A 116 -40.58 -7.29 0.89
C GLN A 116 -41.02 -6.39 2.05
N TYR A 117 -40.52 -5.15 2.15
CA TYR A 117 -40.78 -4.27 3.30
C TYR A 117 -41.16 -2.86 2.87
N THR A 118 -41.82 -2.12 3.76
CA THR A 118 -42.13 -0.70 3.54
C THR A 118 -40.85 0.15 3.64
N ALA A 119 -40.76 1.26 2.89
CA ALA A 119 -39.55 2.12 2.84
C ALA A 119 -39.05 2.60 4.21
N PHE A 120 -39.94 2.69 5.21
CA PHE A 120 -39.61 3.06 6.58
C PHE A 120 -38.98 1.90 7.37
N GLU A 121 -39.46 0.68 7.18
CA GLU A 121 -38.88 -0.54 7.77
C GLU A 121 -37.52 -0.87 7.15
N GLU A 122 -37.38 -0.68 5.83
CA GLU A 122 -36.10 -0.80 5.14
C GLU A 122 -35.06 0.18 5.73
N ALA A 123 -35.41 1.44 5.96
CA ALA A 123 -34.49 2.42 6.53
C ALA A 123 -34.06 2.08 7.98
N LYS A 124 -34.96 1.50 8.78
CA LYS A 124 -34.67 1.08 10.16
C LYS A 124 -33.80 -0.19 10.19
N LEU A 125 -34.13 -1.20 9.38
CA LEU A 125 -33.30 -2.41 9.23
C LEU A 125 -31.92 -2.06 8.67
N ARG A 126 -31.83 -1.17 7.69
CA ARG A 126 -30.56 -0.75 7.08
C ARG A 126 -29.65 -0.04 8.08
N LYS A 127 -30.19 0.65 9.09
CA LYS A 127 -29.40 1.24 10.18
C LYS A 127 -28.84 0.18 11.14
N GLU A 128 -29.68 -0.75 11.61
CA GLU A 128 -29.24 -1.77 12.56
C GLU A 128 -28.38 -2.85 11.90
N LEU A 129 -28.85 -3.46 10.82
CA LEU A 129 -28.10 -4.48 10.06
C LEU A 129 -26.85 -3.87 9.43
N GLY A 130 -26.95 -2.65 8.89
CA GLY A 130 -25.81 -1.96 8.28
C GLY A 130 -24.65 -1.78 9.27
N THR A 131 -24.95 -1.46 10.53
CA THR A 131 -23.91 -1.32 11.56
C THR A 131 -23.23 -2.66 11.87
N TRP A 132 -24.00 -3.75 11.99
CA TRP A 132 -23.45 -5.09 12.21
C TRP A 132 -22.63 -5.60 11.03
N PHE A 133 -23.06 -5.34 9.80
CA PHE A 133 -22.30 -5.68 8.59
C PHE A 133 -21.01 -4.86 8.47
N ILE A 134 -21.06 -3.57 8.82
CA ILE A 134 -19.86 -2.71 8.90
C ILE A 134 -18.89 -3.26 9.94
N ILE A 135 -19.36 -3.63 11.13
CA ILE A 135 -18.51 -4.21 12.19
C ILE A 135 -17.93 -5.55 11.74
N TYR A 136 -18.73 -6.44 11.16
CA TYR A 136 -18.29 -7.75 10.69
C TYR A 136 -17.26 -7.63 9.55
N GLY A 137 -17.54 -6.76 8.57
CA GLY A 137 -16.62 -6.48 7.47
C GLY A 137 -15.34 -5.79 7.93
N LEU A 138 -15.43 -4.90 8.93
CA LEU A 138 -14.24 -4.35 9.59
C LEU A 138 -13.44 -5.49 10.21
N ILE A 139 -14.06 -6.33 11.05
CA ILE A 139 -13.40 -7.42 11.78
C ILE A 139 -12.68 -8.38 10.83
N LYS A 140 -13.34 -8.80 9.74
CA LYS A 140 -12.74 -9.69 8.72
C LYS A 140 -11.53 -9.04 8.03
N ASN A 141 -11.56 -7.72 7.86
CA ASN A 141 -10.53 -6.96 7.16
C ASN A 141 -9.54 -6.24 8.12
N ILE A 142 -9.66 -6.39 9.45
CA ILE A 142 -8.79 -5.75 10.47
C ILE A 142 -7.30 -5.91 10.14
N PRO A 143 -6.76 -7.13 9.88
CA PRO A 143 -5.33 -7.28 9.66
C PRO A 143 -4.85 -6.52 8.41
N HIS A 144 -5.67 -6.49 7.36
CA HIS A 144 -5.37 -5.76 6.13
C HIS A 144 -5.38 -4.25 6.36
N PHE A 145 -6.43 -3.71 7.02
CA PHE A 145 -6.49 -2.29 7.37
C PHE A 145 -5.37 -1.88 8.32
N PHE A 146 -5.02 -2.73 9.29
CA PHE A 146 -3.92 -2.49 10.21
C PHE A 146 -2.58 -2.37 9.46
N PHE A 147 -2.28 -3.31 8.56
CA PHE A 147 -1.06 -3.27 7.77
C PHE A 147 -1.01 -2.10 6.79
N LEU A 148 -2.11 -1.78 6.12
CA LEU A 148 -2.22 -0.60 5.25
C LEU A 148 -2.01 0.71 6.03
N SER A 149 -2.66 0.85 7.19
CA SER A 149 -2.50 2.02 8.04
C SER A 149 -1.06 2.18 8.56
N TYR A 150 -0.41 1.06 8.91
CA TYR A 150 0.99 1.06 9.33
C TYR A 150 1.91 1.55 8.20
N ILE A 151 1.77 1.02 6.99
CA ILE A 151 2.57 1.47 5.84
C ILE A 151 2.30 2.94 5.52
N GLY A 152 1.03 3.35 5.51
CA GLY A 152 0.64 4.73 5.28
C GLY A 152 1.30 5.67 6.29
N ALA A 153 1.20 5.36 7.58
CA ALA A 153 1.82 6.14 8.65
C ALA A 153 3.35 6.16 8.52
N GLU A 154 3.98 5.02 8.25
CA GLU A 154 5.43 4.93 8.13
C GLU A 154 5.95 5.75 6.94
N LEU A 155 5.29 5.67 5.79
CA LEU A 155 5.64 6.47 4.61
C LEU A 155 5.43 7.97 4.85
N CYS A 156 4.35 8.36 5.51
CA CYS A 156 4.11 9.75 5.92
C CYS A 156 5.22 10.27 6.84
N VAL A 157 5.61 9.50 7.87
CA VAL A 157 6.67 9.88 8.81
C VAL A 157 8.02 9.99 8.09
N ARG A 158 8.35 9.04 7.21
CA ARG A 158 9.58 9.09 6.40
C ARG A 158 9.60 10.29 5.45
N PHE A 159 8.45 10.65 4.87
CA PHE A 159 8.31 11.84 4.03
C PHE A 159 8.54 13.12 4.84
N LEU A 160 7.92 13.24 6.02
CA LEU A 160 8.13 14.39 6.91
C LEU A 160 9.59 14.49 7.35
N TYR A 161 10.22 13.35 7.68
CA TYR A 161 11.63 13.29 8.03
C TYR A 161 12.51 13.82 6.90
N ASP A 162 12.32 13.33 5.67
CA ASP A 162 13.10 13.80 4.52
C ASP A 162 12.85 15.28 4.23
N SER A 163 11.60 15.74 4.35
CA SER A 163 11.22 17.13 4.08
C SER A 163 11.86 18.10 5.07
N ILE A 164 12.11 17.69 6.31
CA ILE A 164 12.66 18.55 7.37
C ILE A 164 14.17 18.39 7.51
N TYR A 165 14.68 17.16 7.60
CA TYR A 165 16.08 16.91 7.95
C TYR A 165 17.06 17.06 6.78
N VAL A 166 16.66 16.69 5.56
CA VAL A 166 17.53 16.85 4.37
C VAL A 166 17.90 18.31 4.11
N PRO A 167 16.97 19.29 4.13
CA PRO A 167 17.34 20.69 3.95
C PRO A 167 18.16 21.25 5.11
N ILE A 168 17.96 20.78 6.35
CA ILE A 168 18.76 21.21 7.51
C ILE A 168 20.21 20.76 7.35
N LYS A 169 20.45 19.49 7.04
CA LYS A 169 21.82 18.97 6.79
C LYS A 169 22.50 19.66 5.61
N LYS A 170 21.74 19.95 4.54
CA LYS A 170 22.28 20.69 3.39
C LYS A 170 22.65 22.12 3.77
N LYS A 171 21.86 22.79 4.63
CA LYS A 171 22.23 24.10 5.16
C LYS A 171 23.49 23.99 6.02
N GLU A 172 23.55 23.06 6.97
CA GLU A 172 24.73 22.84 7.82
C GLU A 172 26.01 22.57 7.01
N SER A 173 25.93 21.76 5.94
CA SER A 173 27.09 21.51 5.07
C SER A 173 27.54 22.74 4.28
N ILE A 174 26.61 23.63 3.92
CA ILE A 174 26.92 24.90 3.25
C ILE A 174 27.58 25.88 4.23
N TRP A 175 27.22 25.84 5.51
CA TRP A 175 27.84 26.69 6.54
C TRP A 175 29.20 26.16 7.02
N SER A 176 29.43 24.85 7.00
CA SER A 176 30.73 24.26 7.39
C SER A 176 31.77 24.24 6.27
N ALA A 177 31.35 24.22 5.00
CA ALA A 177 32.25 24.30 3.85
C ALA A 177 33.16 25.55 3.81
N PRO A 178 32.67 26.78 4.04
CA PRO A 178 33.53 27.97 4.05
C PRO A 178 34.44 28.05 5.29
N ILE A 179 34.04 27.46 6.42
CA ILE A 179 34.86 27.42 7.64
C ILE A 179 36.07 26.50 7.43
N ALA A 180 35.89 25.34 6.79
CA ALA A 180 36.99 24.44 6.44
C ALA A 180 37.98 25.06 5.43
N GLN A 181 37.49 25.88 4.48
CA GLN A 181 38.36 26.59 3.53
C GLN A 181 39.18 27.72 4.18
N LEU A 182 38.68 28.33 5.27
CA LEU A 182 39.39 29.34 6.04
C LEU A 182 40.54 28.72 6.86
N GLU A 183 40.35 27.54 7.43
CA GLU A 183 41.40 26.82 8.16
C GLU A 183 42.54 26.34 7.24
N GLU A 184 42.25 25.87 6.02
CA GLU A 184 43.28 25.49 5.04
C GLU A 184 44.12 26.69 4.56
N LEU A 185 43.51 27.88 4.44
CA LEU A 185 44.20 29.13 4.07
C LEU A 185 45.08 29.69 5.18
N GLU A 186 44.76 29.45 6.45
CA GLU A 186 45.61 29.82 7.59
C GLU A 186 46.83 28.89 7.72
N PHE A 187 46.67 27.58 7.48
CA PHE A 187 47.78 26.63 7.51
C PHE A 187 48.79 26.81 6.36
N SER A 188 48.37 27.35 5.21
CA SER A 188 49.28 27.62 4.08
C SER A 188 50.21 28.83 4.29
N LYS A 189 50.03 29.62 5.36
CA LYS A 189 50.83 30.83 5.64
C LYS A 189 52.03 30.59 6.57
N TYR A 190 52.20 29.37 7.06
CA TYR A 190 53.32 28.92 7.90
C TYR A 190 54.11 27.82 7.19
#